data_AF-A0A1G4VZT0-F1
#
_entry.id   AF-A0A1G4VZT0-F1
#
_cell.length_a   1.000
_cell.length_b   1.000
_cell.length_c   1.000
_cell.angle_alpha   90.00
_cell.angle_beta   90.00
_cell.angle_gamma   90.00
#
_symmetry.space_group_name_H-M   'P 1'
#
loop_
_entity.id
_entity.type
_entity.pdbx_description
1 polymer ?
#
loop_
_entity_poly.entity_id
_entity_poly.type
_entity_poly.pdbx_seq_one_letter_code
_entity_poly.pdbx_strand_id
1 'polypeptide(L)'
;MKLFTTLSIVLLACFSNQEVSSQNYTNMLQGSWVAYKTTLKSDKTSQNINYNYLKFTFKGNNLYINIDPTVEVSQTPIPFTMKGKLAKTSRVSDSGYIIEKISQDSLTVSDSFESGAKRYHFINQDNARKENIMKYEGQDVIVASTYCTPTQSTNIYEPINKILKGRIKGNLIIEGTLKIHIKEKKIETTIISENLENNKTLNKISESLNDTFEFWNLTHFDKFKTVEIPFKIIGQNINNFETLRIQFL
;
A
#
# COMPACT_ATOMS: atom_id res chain seq x y z
N MET A 1 30.09 3.10 -60.31
CA MET A 1 28.90 2.46 -59.72
C MET A 1 29.29 1.71 -58.43
N LYS A 2 29.53 2.43 -57.33
CA LYS A 2 29.76 1.89 -55.98
C LYS A 2 29.38 2.98 -54.98
N LEU A 3 28.08 3.10 -54.68
CA LEU A 3 27.55 4.10 -53.74
C LEU A 3 26.20 3.64 -53.18
N PHE A 4 26.10 2.36 -52.83
CA PHE A 4 24.93 1.81 -52.13
C PHE A 4 25.38 0.63 -51.27
N THR A 5 25.98 0.92 -50.11
CA THR A 5 26.20 -0.11 -49.07
C THR A 5 26.46 0.48 -47.67
N THR A 6 26.62 1.80 -47.53
CA THR A 6 26.83 2.46 -46.24
C THR A 6 25.59 3.10 -45.62
N LEU A 7 24.40 2.94 -46.22
CA LEU A 7 23.16 3.54 -45.69
C LEU A 7 22.33 2.58 -44.82
N SER A 8 22.62 1.28 -44.81
CA SER A 8 21.84 0.30 -44.04
C SER A 8 22.33 0.07 -42.59
N ILE A 9 23.52 0.55 -42.22
CA ILE A 9 24.08 0.32 -40.87
C ILE A 9 23.64 1.40 -39.87
N VAL A 10 23.34 2.62 -40.34
CA VAL A 10 22.92 3.72 -39.46
C VAL A 10 21.45 3.59 -39.01
N LEU A 11 20.60 2.92 -39.79
CA LEU A 11 19.19 2.70 -39.41
C LEU A 11 19.01 1.63 -38.33
N LEU A 12 19.91 0.65 -38.21
CA LEU A 12 19.83 -0.41 -37.19
C LEU A 12 20.25 0.07 -35.79
N ALA A 13 21.10 1.10 -35.69
CA ALA A 13 21.56 1.62 -34.41
C ALA A 13 20.46 2.38 -33.64
N CYS A 14 19.50 3.01 -34.34
CA CYS A 14 18.44 3.80 -33.71
C CYS A 14 17.36 2.95 -33.02
N PHE A 15 17.17 1.68 -33.41
CA PHE A 15 16.19 0.80 -32.77
C PHE A 15 16.72 0.11 -31.50
N SER A 16 18.04 0.00 -31.34
CA SER A 16 18.64 -0.66 -30.18
C SER A 16 18.53 0.15 -28.86
N ASN A 17 18.44 1.48 -28.93
CA ASN A 17 18.44 2.32 -27.72
C ASN A 17 17.09 2.31 -26.97
N GLN A 18 15.97 2.11 -27.66
CA GLN A 18 14.66 2.05 -26.99
C GLN A 18 14.49 0.77 -26.18
N GLU A 19 14.90 -0.39 -26.72
CA GLU A 19 14.81 -1.67 -26.02
C GLU A 19 15.72 -1.71 -24.78
N VAL A 20 16.94 -1.19 -24.88
CA VAL A 20 17.88 -1.09 -23.75
C VAL A 20 17.32 -0.21 -22.62
N SER A 21 16.66 0.90 -22.96
CA SER A 21 16.03 1.78 -21.97
C SER A 21 14.83 1.11 -21.26
N SER A 22 14.01 0.35 -21.99
CA SER A 22 12.84 -0.34 -21.42
C SER A 22 13.23 -1.55 -20.56
N GLN A 23 14.25 -2.32 -20.94
CA GLN A 23 14.77 -3.41 -20.11
C GLN A 23 15.33 -2.90 -18.78
N ASN A 24 15.96 -1.72 -18.78
CA ASN A 24 16.48 -1.10 -17.57
C ASN A 24 15.34 -0.71 -16.59
N TYR A 25 14.28 -0.07 -17.08
CA TYR A 25 13.12 0.28 -16.25
C TYR A 25 12.42 -0.93 -15.63
N THR A 26 12.24 -2.02 -16.38
CA THR A 26 11.60 -3.25 -15.84
C THR A 26 12.34 -3.76 -14.61
N ASN A 27 13.67 -3.78 -14.65
CA ASN A 27 14.50 -4.25 -13.54
C ASN A 27 14.50 -3.25 -12.38
N MET A 28 14.65 -1.95 -12.67
CA MET A 28 14.65 -0.91 -11.63
C MET A 28 13.31 -0.80 -10.89
N LEU A 29 12.19 -1.11 -11.54
CA LEU A 29 10.86 -1.08 -10.92
C LEU A 29 10.64 -2.22 -9.92
N GLN A 30 11.37 -3.33 -10.02
CA GLN A 30 11.10 -4.51 -9.20
C GLN A 30 11.15 -4.17 -7.69
N GLY A 31 10.27 -4.81 -6.94
CA GLY A 31 10.13 -4.59 -5.50
C GLY A 31 8.92 -3.74 -5.13
N SER A 32 8.91 -3.29 -3.88
CA SER A 32 7.76 -2.64 -3.25
C SER A 32 8.03 -1.15 -3.00
N TRP A 33 7.03 -0.33 -3.33
CA TRP A 33 7.10 1.13 -3.34
C TRP A 33 5.89 1.67 -2.58
N VAL A 34 6.11 2.39 -1.48
CA VAL A 34 5.03 2.99 -0.67
C VAL A 34 4.94 4.48 -0.95
N ALA A 35 3.75 4.96 -1.27
CA ALA A 35 3.51 6.36 -1.58
C ALA A 35 3.62 7.19 -0.31
N TYR A 36 4.40 8.27 -0.37
CA TYR A 36 4.48 9.27 0.70
C TYR A 36 3.81 10.59 0.29
N LYS A 37 3.53 10.77 -1.01
CA LYS A 37 2.95 11.99 -1.54
C LYS A 37 2.22 11.73 -2.85
N THR A 38 1.05 12.35 -3.01
CA THR A 38 0.29 12.39 -4.28
C THR A 38 -0.05 13.82 -4.65
N THR A 39 0.20 14.21 -5.89
CA THR A 39 -0.10 15.54 -6.44
C THR A 39 -0.85 15.42 -7.76
N LEU A 40 -1.47 16.50 -8.23
CA LEU A 40 -1.93 16.60 -9.61
C LEU A 40 -0.79 17.09 -10.50
N LYS A 41 -0.73 16.61 -11.74
CA LYS A 41 0.27 17.06 -12.75
C LYS A 41 0.04 18.51 -13.18
N SER A 42 -1.18 19.04 -13.06
CA SER A 42 -1.52 20.41 -13.46
C SER A 42 -0.88 21.48 -12.55
N ASP A 43 -0.41 22.57 -13.15
CA ASP A 43 0.28 23.70 -12.47
C ASP A 43 -0.57 24.48 -11.45
N LYS A 44 -1.86 24.16 -11.31
CA LYS A 44 -2.76 24.81 -10.36
C LYS A 44 -2.69 24.13 -9.00
N THR A 45 -1.79 24.64 -8.16
CA THR A 45 -1.61 24.30 -6.73
C THR A 45 -1.48 22.80 -6.45
N SER A 46 -0.27 22.38 -6.07
CA SER A 46 0.04 21.04 -5.57
C SER A 46 -0.76 20.73 -4.30
N GLN A 47 -2.07 20.52 -4.40
CA GLN A 47 -2.86 20.03 -3.30
C GLN A 47 -2.40 18.61 -3.04
N ASN A 48 -1.82 18.38 -1.86
CA ASN A 48 -1.57 17.04 -1.37
C ASN A 48 -2.93 16.35 -1.28
N ILE A 49 -3.19 15.42 -2.19
CA ILE A 49 -4.37 14.58 -2.06
C ILE A 49 -4.01 13.53 -1.01
N ASN A 50 -4.45 13.78 0.22
CA ASN A 50 -4.17 12.91 1.35
C ASN A 50 -4.98 11.63 1.17
N TYR A 51 -4.34 10.58 0.66
CA TYR A 51 -4.91 9.25 0.64
C TYR A 51 -4.29 8.40 1.74
N ASN A 52 -5.11 7.49 2.25
CA ASN A 52 -4.72 6.29 2.95
C ASN A 52 -3.53 5.60 2.24
N TYR A 53 -2.76 4.81 3.00
CA TYR A 53 -1.65 3.97 2.51
C TYR A 53 -1.85 3.49 1.07
N LEU A 54 -0.84 3.68 0.21
CA LEU A 54 -0.81 3.15 -1.15
C LEU A 54 0.56 2.51 -1.39
N LYS A 55 0.56 1.25 -1.81
CA LYS A 55 1.77 0.51 -2.18
C LYS A 55 1.64 -0.08 -3.57
N PHE A 56 2.66 0.15 -4.40
CA PHE A 56 2.87 -0.58 -5.66
C PHE A 56 3.93 -1.64 -5.44
N THR A 57 3.66 -2.88 -5.83
CA THR A 57 4.67 -3.95 -5.85
C THR A 57 4.82 -4.48 -7.26
N PHE A 58 5.99 -4.32 -7.85
CA PHE A 58 6.31 -4.89 -9.16
C PHE A 58 7.07 -6.20 -8.95
N LYS A 59 6.54 -7.30 -9.50
CA LYS A 59 7.16 -8.63 -9.43
C LYS A 59 7.03 -9.33 -10.76
N GLY A 60 8.14 -9.47 -11.47
CA GLY A 60 8.15 -9.89 -12.87
C GLY A 60 7.33 -8.90 -13.71
N ASN A 61 6.37 -9.41 -14.47
CA ASN A 61 5.46 -8.62 -15.32
C ASN A 61 4.11 -8.30 -14.66
N ASN A 62 4.07 -8.32 -13.33
CA ASN A 62 2.85 -8.06 -12.56
C ASN A 62 3.03 -6.87 -11.62
N LEU A 63 2.02 -6.00 -11.60
CA LEU A 63 1.87 -4.90 -10.65
C LEU A 63 0.76 -5.26 -9.65
N TYR A 64 1.08 -5.21 -8.37
CA TYR A 64 0.11 -5.33 -7.28
C TYR A 64 -0.09 -3.96 -6.64
N ILE A 65 -1.34 -3.58 -6.39
CA ILE A 65 -1.70 -2.32 -5.74
C ILE A 65 -2.37 -2.65 -4.42
N ASN A 66 -1.78 -2.21 -3.31
CA ASN A 66 -2.36 -2.39 -1.97
C ASN A 66 -2.73 -1.03 -1.39
N ILE A 67 -3.91 -0.95 -0.79
CA ILE A 67 -4.43 0.26 -0.11
C ILE A 67 -4.58 0.09 1.41
N ASP A 68 -4.12 -1.05 1.92
CA ASP A 68 -4.13 -1.41 3.34
C ASP A 68 -2.72 -1.89 3.73
N PRO A 69 -2.07 -1.27 4.74
CA PRO A 69 -0.71 -1.62 5.14
C PRO A 69 -0.61 -3.00 5.78
N THR A 70 -1.74 -3.56 6.22
CA THR A 70 -1.79 -4.86 6.86
C THR A 70 -2.05 -6.00 5.89
N VAL A 71 -2.30 -5.75 4.60
CA VAL A 71 -2.52 -6.86 3.66
C VAL A 71 -1.26 -7.13 2.84
N GLU A 72 -0.82 -8.38 2.84
CA GLU A 72 0.38 -8.82 2.13
C GLU A 72 0.17 -8.72 0.61
N VAL A 73 -0.87 -9.38 0.08
CA VAL A 73 -1.29 -9.27 -1.34
C VAL A 73 -2.81 -9.45 -1.41
N SER A 74 -3.58 -8.36 -1.55
CA SER A 74 -5.06 -8.46 -1.57
C SER A 74 -5.67 -8.54 -2.96
N GLN A 75 -4.91 -8.23 -4.00
CA GLN A 75 -5.46 -8.01 -5.34
C GLN A 75 -4.88 -8.95 -6.38
N THR A 76 -5.74 -9.34 -7.32
CA THR A 76 -5.30 -9.95 -8.58
C THR A 76 -4.25 -9.04 -9.22
N PRO A 77 -3.07 -9.57 -9.56
CA PRO A 77 -2.04 -8.76 -10.19
C PRO A 77 -2.55 -8.14 -11.49
N ILE A 78 -2.13 -6.91 -11.75
CA ILE A 78 -2.32 -6.22 -13.01
C ILE A 78 -1.11 -6.56 -13.89
N PRO A 79 -1.26 -7.32 -14.98
CA PRO A 79 -0.17 -7.55 -15.89
C PRO A 79 0.30 -6.21 -16.48
N PHE A 80 1.61 -6.01 -16.56
CA PHE A 80 2.16 -4.83 -17.19
C PHE A 80 3.30 -5.18 -18.15
N THR A 81 3.54 -4.28 -19.11
CA THR A 81 4.68 -4.33 -20.02
C THR A 81 5.31 -2.94 -20.12
N MET A 82 6.61 -2.88 -20.42
CA MET A 82 7.28 -1.60 -20.63
C MET A 82 7.22 -1.18 -22.09
N LYS A 83 6.85 0.09 -22.33
CA LYS A 83 6.95 0.78 -23.62
C LYS A 83 7.67 2.11 -23.40
N GLY A 84 9.00 2.13 -23.57
CA GLY A 84 9.82 3.26 -23.13
C GLY A 84 9.69 3.47 -21.62
N LYS A 85 9.22 4.67 -21.22
CA LYS A 85 8.94 5.04 -19.81
C LYS A 85 7.53 4.65 -19.35
N LEU A 86 6.67 4.13 -20.22
CA LEU A 86 5.30 3.75 -19.87
C LEU A 86 5.28 2.30 -19.35
N ALA A 87 4.92 2.12 -18.08
CA ALA A 87 4.47 0.84 -17.54
C ALA A 87 3.00 0.65 -17.94
N LYS A 88 2.79 0.03 -19.10
CA LYS A 88 1.48 -0.17 -19.72
C LYS A 88 0.74 -1.31 -19.03
N THR A 89 -0.42 -1.03 -18.47
CA THR A 89 -1.26 -1.98 -17.72
C THR A 89 -2.53 -2.39 -18.48
N SER A 90 -2.89 -1.67 -19.55
CA SER A 90 -3.98 -2.04 -20.45
C SER A 90 -3.48 -2.84 -21.65
N ARG A 91 -4.29 -3.79 -22.10
CA ARG A 91 -4.00 -4.56 -23.33
C ARG A 91 -4.30 -3.76 -24.60
N VAL A 92 -5.31 -2.89 -24.57
CA VAL A 92 -5.92 -2.30 -25.78
C VAL A 92 -5.48 -0.85 -26.00
N SER A 93 -5.26 -0.11 -24.92
CA SER A 93 -4.86 1.31 -24.93
C SER A 93 -3.45 1.47 -24.38
N ASP A 94 -2.75 2.54 -24.78
CA ASP A 94 -1.51 2.96 -24.12
C ASP A 94 -1.83 3.68 -22.80
N SER A 95 -2.51 2.96 -21.90
CA SER A 95 -2.83 3.43 -20.55
C SER A 95 -2.01 2.68 -19.50
N GLY A 96 -1.57 3.43 -18.49
CA GLY A 96 -0.78 2.92 -17.38
C GLY A 96 -0.08 4.05 -16.65
N TYR A 97 1.16 3.79 -16.23
CA TYR A 97 1.95 4.73 -15.43
C TYR A 97 3.20 5.16 -16.18
N ILE A 98 3.39 6.47 -16.35
CA ILE A 98 4.61 7.05 -16.91
C ILE A 98 5.63 7.18 -15.80
N ILE A 99 6.80 6.56 -15.97
CA ILE A 99 7.93 6.70 -15.06
C ILE A 99 8.60 8.05 -15.31
N GLU A 100 8.49 8.97 -14.35
CA GLU A 100 9.12 10.28 -14.43
C GLU A 100 10.54 10.25 -13.84
N LYS A 101 10.70 9.56 -12.71
CA LYS A 101 11.97 9.38 -12.00
C LYS A 101 12.01 7.99 -11.35
N ILE A 102 13.16 7.34 -11.39
CA ILE A 102 13.42 6.11 -10.64
C ILE A 102 14.88 6.05 -10.21
N SER A 103 15.11 5.65 -8.97
CA SER A 103 16.40 5.37 -8.34
C SER A 103 16.26 4.16 -7.43
N GLN A 104 17.31 3.79 -6.70
CA GLN A 104 17.25 2.68 -5.74
C GLN A 104 16.24 2.91 -4.60
N ASP A 105 16.01 4.16 -4.23
CA ASP A 105 15.25 4.60 -3.06
C ASP A 105 13.94 5.31 -3.41
N SER A 106 13.83 5.91 -4.60
CA SER A 106 12.70 6.75 -4.98
C SER A 106 12.11 6.36 -6.33
N LEU A 107 10.78 6.46 -6.43
CA LEU A 107 10.03 6.28 -7.66
C LEU A 107 9.01 7.40 -7.78
N THR A 108 8.95 8.07 -8.93
CA THR A 108 7.87 9.00 -9.27
C THR A 108 7.23 8.53 -10.56
N VAL A 109 5.92 8.29 -10.50
CA VAL A 109 5.11 7.94 -11.66
C VAL A 109 3.91 8.88 -11.77
N SER A 110 3.41 9.06 -12.98
CA SER A 110 2.15 9.74 -13.22
C SER A 110 1.21 8.87 -14.04
N ASP A 111 -0.09 9.09 -13.88
CA ASP A 111 -1.08 8.52 -14.77
C ASP A 111 -0.79 8.95 -16.22
N SER A 112 -1.00 8.05 -17.19
CA SER A 112 -0.65 8.31 -18.59
C SER A 112 -1.61 9.23 -19.35
N PHE A 113 -2.70 9.70 -18.73
CA PHE A 113 -3.65 10.63 -19.34
C PHE A 113 -3.34 12.08 -18.95
N GLU A 114 -3.44 13.03 -19.89
CA GLU A 114 -2.93 14.40 -19.69
C GLU A 114 -3.77 15.28 -18.74
N SER A 115 -5.10 15.18 -18.78
CA SER A 115 -5.97 16.03 -17.95
C SER A 115 -6.21 15.42 -16.57
N GLY A 116 -5.84 16.14 -15.51
CA GLY A 116 -6.07 15.71 -14.13
C GLY A 116 -5.23 14.51 -13.69
N ALA A 117 -4.14 14.21 -14.40
CA ALA A 117 -3.24 13.09 -14.10
C ALA A 117 -2.75 13.18 -12.66
N LYS A 118 -2.87 12.08 -11.90
CA LYS A 118 -2.23 12.00 -10.59
C LYS A 118 -0.76 11.67 -10.78
N ARG A 119 0.06 12.29 -9.96
CA ARG A 119 1.48 12.01 -9.80
C ARG A 119 1.69 11.45 -8.41
N TYR A 120 2.35 10.31 -8.34
CA TYR A 120 2.62 9.58 -7.13
C TYR A 120 4.12 9.58 -6.88
N HIS A 121 4.50 9.96 -5.67
CA HIS A 121 5.87 9.85 -5.20
C HIS A 121 5.96 8.73 -4.18
N PHE A 122 6.83 7.79 -4.47
CA PHE A 122 7.06 6.59 -3.70
C PHE A 122 8.48 6.54 -3.16
N ILE A 123 8.61 5.88 -2.02
CA ILE A 123 9.87 5.40 -1.47
C ILE A 123 9.90 3.87 -1.50
N ASN A 124 11.09 3.29 -1.63
CA ASN A 124 11.27 1.86 -1.54
C ASN A 124 10.87 1.36 -0.13
N GLN A 125 9.98 0.38 -0.04
CA GLN A 125 9.39 -0.10 1.21
C GLN A 125 10.45 -0.67 2.16
N ASP A 126 11.43 -1.42 1.65
CA ASP A 126 12.42 -2.08 2.50
C ASP A 126 13.34 -1.05 3.15
N ASN A 127 13.73 -0.01 2.39
CA ASN A 127 14.49 1.11 2.93
C ASN A 127 13.68 1.88 3.96
N ALA A 128 12.43 2.25 3.63
CA ALA A 128 11.53 2.97 4.52
C ALA A 128 11.28 2.22 5.84
N ARG A 129 11.11 0.89 5.76
CA ARG A 129 10.91 0.02 6.93
C ARG A 129 12.16 -0.03 7.79
N LYS A 130 13.35 -0.24 7.20
CA LYS A 130 14.64 -0.24 7.94
C LYS A 130 14.84 1.07 8.68
N GLU A 131 14.63 2.20 8.01
CA GLU A 131 14.72 3.53 8.62
C GLU A 131 13.72 3.70 9.77
N ASN A 132 12.48 3.25 9.62
CA ASN A 132 11.51 3.31 10.72
C ASN A 132 11.91 2.42 11.90
N ILE A 133 12.37 1.19 11.65
CA ILE A 133 12.82 0.26 12.69
C ILE A 133 14.04 0.80 13.45
N MET A 134 14.93 1.56 12.79
CA MET A 134 16.09 2.19 13.43
C MET A 134 15.69 3.30 14.42
N LYS A 135 14.57 4.00 14.20
CA LYS A 135 14.08 5.04 15.14
C LYS A 135 13.73 4.47 16.52
N TYR A 136 13.47 3.16 16.59
CA TYR A 136 13.13 2.42 17.80
C TYR A 136 14.29 1.56 18.31
N GLU A 137 15.53 1.85 17.90
CA GLU A 137 16.70 1.15 18.43
C GLU A 137 16.81 1.30 19.95
N GLY A 138 17.05 0.19 20.65
CA GLY A 138 17.07 0.14 22.12
C GLY A 138 15.69 0.21 22.81
N GLN A 139 14.59 0.30 22.05
CA GLN A 139 13.23 0.34 22.62
C GLN A 139 12.57 -1.04 22.58
N ASP A 140 11.78 -1.32 23.61
CA ASP A 140 11.00 -2.55 23.71
C ASP A 140 9.68 -2.50 22.92
N VAL A 141 9.20 -1.30 22.61
CA VAL A 141 7.90 -1.05 21.99
C VAL A 141 8.10 -0.32 20.68
N ILE A 142 7.42 -0.78 19.63
CA ILE A 142 7.32 -0.06 18.36
C ILE A 142 5.86 0.23 18.06
N VAL A 143 5.59 1.44 17.58
CA VAL A 143 4.27 1.83 17.07
C VAL A 143 4.28 1.64 15.57
N ALA A 144 3.29 0.92 15.06
CA ALA A 144 3.10 0.69 13.65
C ALA A 144 2.89 2.03 12.92
N SER A 145 3.28 2.06 11.65
CA SER A 145 3.15 3.23 10.80
C SER A 145 2.93 2.81 9.36
N THR A 146 2.51 3.75 8.51
CA THR A 146 2.40 3.57 7.05
C THR A 146 3.56 2.81 6.39
N TYR A 147 4.78 2.86 6.95
CA TYR A 147 5.97 2.21 6.37
C TYR A 147 6.40 0.93 7.10
N CYS A 148 5.87 0.67 8.30
CA CYS A 148 6.29 -0.42 9.17
C CYS A 148 5.10 -0.90 10.00
N THR A 149 4.25 -1.73 9.40
CA THR A 149 3.12 -2.38 10.05
C THR A 149 3.19 -3.89 9.78
N PRO A 150 2.92 -4.76 10.78
CA PRO A 150 2.76 -6.18 10.54
C PRO A 150 1.66 -6.47 9.51
N THR A 151 1.88 -7.46 8.65
CA THR A 151 0.85 -7.93 7.72
C THR A 151 -0.03 -8.99 8.38
N GLN A 152 -1.22 -9.20 7.84
CA GLN A 152 -2.18 -10.20 8.24
C GLN A 152 -2.10 -11.40 7.29
N SER A 153 -1.93 -12.60 7.84
CA SER A 153 -2.11 -13.88 7.15
C SER A 153 -3.60 -14.20 6.96
N THR A 154 -4.46 -13.71 7.88
CA THR A 154 -5.92 -13.87 7.87
C THR A 154 -6.59 -12.55 8.19
N ASN A 155 -7.67 -12.22 7.50
CA ASN A 155 -8.32 -10.91 7.62
C ASN A 155 -9.17 -10.78 8.90
N ILE A 156 -8.83 -9.83 9.77
CA ILE A 156 -9.61 -9.52 11.00
C ILE A 156 -11.00 -8.90 10.71
N TYR A 157 -11.26 -8.46 9.47
CA TYR A 157 -12.52 -7.82 9.09
C TYR A 157 -13.73 -8.75 9.29
N GLU A 158 -13.61 -10.02 8.93
CA GLU A 158 -14.74 -10.95 8.94
C GLU A 158 -15.35 -11.13 10.34
N PRO A 159 -14.59 -11.44 11.40
CA PRO A 159 -15.16 -11.61 12.74
C PRO A 159 -15.77 -10.29 13.27
N ILE A 160 -15.16 -9.15 12.97
CA ILE A 160 -15.70 -7.83 13.35
C ILE A 160 -17.01 -7.52 12.61
N ASN A 161 -17.08 -7.82 11.32
CA ASN A 161 -18.29 -7.67 10.53
C ASN A 161 -19.43 -8.54 11.08
N LYS A 162 -19.17 -9.77 11.51
CA LYS A 162 -20.19 -10.62 12.17
C LYS A 162 -20.75 -9.99 13.45
N ILE A 163 -19.90 -9.30 14.22
CA ILE A 163 -20.29 -8.61 15.45
C ILE A 163 -21.05 -7.31 15.16
N LEU A 164 -20.81 -6.63 14.05
CA LEU A 164 -21.45 -5.35 13.75
C LEU A 164 -22.65 -5.45 12.79
N LYS A 165 -22.81 -6.57 12.08
CA LYS A 165 -23.90 -6.80 11.12
C LYS A 165 -25.28 -6.56 11.73
N GLY A 166 -26.07 -5.70 11.10
CA GLY A 166 -27.42 -5.30 11.52
C GLY A 166 -27.44 -4.37 12.74
N ARG A 167 -26.28 -3.89 13.19
CA ARG A 167 -26.14 -3.04 14.39
C ARG A 167 -25.66 -1.62 14.05
N ILE A 168 -25.37 -1.34 12.77
CA ILE A 168 -24.91 -0.02 12.32
C ILE A 168 -26.14 0.82 11.98
N LYS A 169 -26.52 1.75 12.86
CA LYS A 169 -27.70 2.61 12.71
C LYS A 169 -27.42 3.99 12.10
N GLY A 170 -26.17 4.24 11.70
CA GLY A 170 -25.71 5.53 11.19
C GLY A 170 -24.21 5.50 10.94
N ASN A 171 -23.52 6.62 11.21
CA ASN A 171 -22.06 6.66 11.17
C ASN A 171 -21.51 6.07 12.47
N LEU A 172 -20.80 4.96 12.36
CA LEU A 172 -20.06 4.32 13.44
C LEU A 172 -18.57 4.64 13.29
N ILE A 173 -17.94 5.06 14.37
CA ILE A 173 -16.51 5.26 14.51
C ILE A 173 -16.07 4.65 15.83
N ILE A 174 -15.10 3.73 15.76
CA ILE A 174 -14.41 3.19 16.93
C ILE A 174 -12.91 3.33 16.67
N GLU A 175 -12.20 4.04 17.54
CA GLU A 175 -10.75 4.22 17.47
C GLU A 175 -10.10 3.49 18.62
N GLY A 176 -8.95 2.86 18.36
CA GLY A 176 -8.24 2.10 19.37
C GLY A 176 -6.85 1.70 18.95
N THR A 177 -6.23 0.87 19.77
CA THR A 177 -4.90 0.32 19.54
C THR A 177 -4.91 -1.16 19.86
N LEU A 178 -4.33 -1.97 18.97
CA LEU A 178 -3.96 -3.36 19.24
C LEU A 178 -2.55 -3.38 19.80
N LYS A 179 -2.35 -3.91 21.00
CA LYS A 179 -1.01 -4.17 21.56
C LYS A 179 -0.70 -5.65 21.39
N ILE A 180 0.17 -5.97 20.43
CA ILE A 180 0.64 -7.33 20.18
C ILE A 180 1.85 -7.57 21.06
N HIS A 181 1.68 -8.42 22.07
CA HIS A 181 2.75 -8.85 22.96
C HIS A 181 3.41 -10.10 22.38
N ILE A 182 4.62 -9.95 21.85
CA ILE A 182 5.24 -10.94 20.96
C ILE A 182 5.59 -12.23 21.72
N LYS A 183 6.17 -12.10 22.92
CA LYS A 183 6.62 -13.27 23.72
C LYS A 183 5.45 -14.01 24.33
N GLU A 184 4.45 -13.29 24.81
CA GLU A 184 3.25 -13.79 25.46
C GLU A 184 2.23 -14.33 24.44
N LYS A 185 2.44 -14.09 23.14
CA LYS A 185 1.55 -14.48 22.04
C LYS A 185 0.10 -14.05 22.26
N LYS A 186 -0.09 -12.81 22.71
CA LYS A 186 -1.41 -12.25 23.02
C LYS A 186 -1.59 -10.87 22.40
N ILE A 187 -2.84 -10.52 22.14
CA ILE A 187 -3.23 -9.17 21.76
C ILE A 187 -4.09 -8.57 22.87
N GLU A 188 -3.79 -7.32 23.20
CA GLU A 188 -4.62 -6.50 24.08
C GLU A 188 -5.17 -5.30 23.30
N THR A 189 -6.49 -5.23 23.18
CA THR A 189 -7.18 -4.14 22.50
C THR A 189 -7.58 -3.07 23.51
N THR A 190 -7.19 -1.82 23.23
CA THR A 190 -7.66 -0.64 23.97
C THR A 190 -8.51 0.22 23.05
N ILE A 191 -9.77 0.47 23.43
CA ILE A 191 -10.64 1.44 22.74
C ILE A 191 -10.38 2.83 23.33
N ILE A 192 -10.07 3.80 22.47
CA ILE A 192 -9.72 5.19 22.85
C ILE A 192 -10.95 6.08 22.71
N SER A 193 -11.69 5.95 21.61
CA SER A 193 -12.90 6.72 21.35
C SER A 193 -13.90 5.85 20.59
N GLU A 194 -15.19 6.07 20.83
CA GLU A 194 -16.26 5.33 20.19
C GLU A 194 -17.56 6.13 20.20
N ASN A 195 -18.46 5.85 19.26
CA ASN A 195 -19.83 6.39 19.24
C ASN A 195 -20.91 5.29 19.14
N LEU A 196 -20.52 4.06 19.46
CA LEU A 196 -21.35 2.90 19.69
C LEU A 196 -21.78 2.84 21.17
N GLU A 197 -22.98 3.36 21.47
CA GLU A 197 -23.58 3.33 22.82
C GLU A 197 -24.02 1.91 23.28
N ASN A 198 -23.15 0.90 23.15
CA ASN A 198 -23.40 -0.50 23.48
C ASN A 198 -22.12 -1.20 23.98
N ASN A 199 -21.88 -1.11 25.28
CA ASN A 199 -20.72 -1.71 25.95
C ASN A 199 -20.58 -3.22 25.69
N LYS A 200 -21.69 -3.97 25.59
CA LYS A 200 -21.64 -5.41 25.31
C LYS A 200 -21.09 -5.69 23.90
N THR A 201 -21.38 -4.82 22.93
CA THR A 201 -20.87 -4.96 21.57
C THR A 201 -19.41 -4.53 21.50
N LEU A 202 -19.03 -3.45 22.19
CA LEU A 202 -17.63 -3.03 22.32
C LEU A 202 -16.76 -4.13 22.94
N ASN A 203 -17.22 -4.77 24.02
CA ASN A 203 -16.49 -5.87 24.65
C ASN A 203 -16.28 -7.03 23.67
N LYS A 204 -17.31 -7.42 22.91
CA LYS A 204 -17.18 -8.47 21.89
C LYS A 204 -16.19 -8.10 20.78
N ILE A 205 -16.16 -6.83 20.39
CA ILE A 205 -15.18 -6.32 19.40
C ILE A 205 -13.77 -6.49 19.97
N SER A 206 -13.53 -6.03 21.19
CA SER A 206 -12.21 -6.16 21.84
C SER A 206 -11.80 -7.63 22.04
N GLU A 207 -12.70 -8.49 22.53
CA GLU A 207 -12.48 -9.94 22.65
C GLU A 207 -12.10 -10.54 21.29
N SER A 208 -12.89 -10.25 20.26
CA SER A 208 -12.65 -10.75 18.92
C SER A 208 -11.34 -10.26 18.30
N LEU A 209 -10.87 -9.05 18.65
CA LEU A 209 -9.57 -8.53 18.21
C LEU A 209 -8.43 -9.17 19.00
N ASN A 210 -8.62 -9.41 20.30
CA ASN A 210 -7.63 -10.08 21.15
C ASN A 210 -7.31 -11.51 20.68
N ASP A 211 -8.31 -12.19 20.11
CA ASP A 211 -8.19 -13.56 19.58
C ASP A 211 -7.46 -13.64 18.23
N THR A 212 -6.94 -12.53 17.70
CA THR A 212 -6.33 -12.48 16.35
C THR A 212 -4.81 -12.62 16.32
N PHE A 213 -4.14 -13.01 17.42
CA PHE A 213 -2.67 -13.08 17.45
C PHE A 213 -2.06 -13.84 16.26
N GLU A 214 -2.56 -15.04 15.98
CA GLU A 214 -2.07 -15.91 14.89
C GLU A 214 -2.39 -15.36 13.48
N PHE A 215 -3.19 -14.30 13.38
CA PHE A 215 -3.49 -13.66 12.11
C PHE A 215 -2.34 -12.75 11.68
N TRP A 216 -1.41 -12.39 12.56
CA TRP A 216 -0.37 -11.41 12.28
C TRP A 216 0.98 -12.05 11.94
N ASN A 217 1.58 -11.59 10.84
CA ASN A 217 2.95 -11.92 10.47
C ASN A 217 3.92 -10.93 11.14
N LEU A 218 4.65 -11.44 12.14
CA LEU A 218 5.57 -10.67 12.98
C LEU A 218 7.05 -10.87 12.62
N THR A 219 7.36 -11.45 11.45
CA THR A 219 8.72 -11.86 11.05
C THR A 219 9.77 -10.73 11.13
N HIS A 220 9.35 -9.47 11.08
CA HIS A 220 10.24 -8.30 11.12
C HIS A 220 10.21 -7.51 12.43
N PHE A 221 9.54 -8.06 13.45
CA PHE A 221 9.28 -7.39 14.72
C PHE A 221 9.81 -8.18 15.93
N ASP A 222 10.48 -9.31 15.70
CA ASP A 222 11.01 -10.24 16.70
C ASP A 222 11.89 -9.59 17.78
N LYS A 223 12.59 -8.49 17.45
CA LYS A 223 13.43 -7.75 18.41
C LYS A 223 12.64 -6.92 19.44
N PHE A 224 11.36 -6.68 19.21
CA PHE A 224 10.51 -5.89 20.10
C PHE A 224 9.76 -6.79 21.08
N LYS A 225 9.40 -6.26 22.25
CA LYS A 225 8.46 -6.94 23.16
C LYS A 225 7.02 -6.73 22.72
N THR A 226 6.70 -5.51 22.27
CA THR A 226 5.34 -5.12 21.90
C THR A 226 5.31 -4.36 20.58
N VAL A 227 4.33 -4.67 19.74
CA VAL A 227 3.95 -3.85 18.58
C VAL A 227 2.59 -3.23 18.85
N GLU A 228 2.50 -1.90 18.80
CA GLU A 228 1.24 -1.18 18.92
C GLU A 228 0.72 -0.83 17.52
N ILE A 229 -0.50 -1.27 17.18
CA ILE A 229 -1.14 -1.00 15.89
C ILE A 229 -2.39 -0.14 16.13
N PRO A 230 -2.32 1.17 15.89
CA PRO A 230 -3.49 2.02 15.96
C PRO A 230 -4.48 1.69 14.84
N PHE A 231 -5.77 1.71 15.15
CA PHE A 231 -6.82 1.39 14.19
C PHE A 231 -8.05 2.29 14.36
N LYS A 232 -8.86 2.33 13.30
CA LYS A 232 -10.16 2.96 13.25
C LYS A 232 -11.16 2.07 12.51
N ILE A 233 -12.20 1.62 13.18
CA ILE A 233 -13.34 0.92 12.59
C ILE A 233 -14.36 1.98 12.19
N ILE A 234 -14.75 1.98 10.91
CA ILE A 234 -15.70 2.95 10.35
C ILE A 234 -16.85 2.15 9.75
N GLY A 235 -18.06 2.36 10.28
CA GLY A 235 -19.29 1.82 9.74
C GLY A 235 -20.21 2.91 9.21
N GLN A 236 -20.95 2.63 8.14
CA GLN A 236 -21.98 3.53 7.64
C GLN A 236 -23.21 2.73 7.23
N ASN A 237 -24.39 3.24 7.53
CA ASN A 237 -25.64 2.74 6.98
C ASN A 237 -26.24 3.79 6.06
N ILE A 238 -26.20 3.53 4.76
CA ILE A 238 -26.72 4.43 3.72
C ILE A 238 -27.81 3.67 2.97
N ASN A 239 -29.05 4.14 3.02
CA ASN A 239 -30.19 3.53 2.32
C ASN A 239 -30.35 2.02 2.59
N ASN A 240 -30.17 1.59 3.85
CA ASN A 240 -30.18 0.19 4.30
C ASN A 240 -29.00 -0.68 3.80
N PHE A 241 -27.97 -0.06 3.21
CA PHE A 241 -26.70 -0.72 2.93
C PHE A 241 -25.70 -0.40 4.04
N GLU A 242 -25.36 -1.42 4.81
CA GLU A 242 -24.29 -1.35 5.80
C GLU A 242 -22.95 -1.54 5.11
N THR A 243 -22.04 -0.60 5.33
CA THR A 243 -20.62 -0.72 4.98
C THR A 243 -19.80 -0.68 6.25
N LEU A 244 -18.71 -1.43 6.26
CA LEU A 244 -17.75 -1.46 7.34
C LEU A 244 -16.36 -1.44 6.70
N ARG A 245 -15.43 -0.73 7.32
CA ARG A 245 -14.00 -0.80 7.01
C ARG A 245 -13.18 -0.67 8.28
N ILE A 246 -12.02 -1.31 8.30
CA ILE A 246 -11.02 -1.12 9.34
C ILE A 246 -9.85 -0.41 8.67
N GLN A 247 -9.44 0.71 9.25
CA GLN A 247 -8.31 1.49 8.80
C GLN A 247 -7.21 1.40 9.85
N PHE A 248 -6.03 0.94 9.46
CA PHE A 248 -4.83 0.99 10.28
C PHE A 248 -4.08 2.29 9.99
N LEU A 249 -3.59 2.94 11.05
CA LEU A 249 -2.98 4.27 10.99
C LEU A 249 -1.45 4.19 11.01
#